data_AF-A0A8S1AIW6-F1
#
_entry.id   AF-A0A8S1AIW6-F1
#
_cell.length_a   1.000
_cell.length_b   1.000
_cell.length_c   1.000
_cell.angle_alpha   90.00
_cell.angle_beta   90.00
_cell.angle_gamma   90.00
#
_symmetry.space_group_name_H-M   'P 1'
#
loop_
_entity.id
_entity.type
_entity.pdbx_description
1 polymer ?
#
loop_
_entity_poly.entity_id
_entity_poly.type
_entity_poly.pdbx_seq_one_letter_code
_entity_poly.pdbx_strand_id
1 'polypeptide(L)'
;MVQVHVTEGILEGEEVQNEYGGTFYSFKGVPYAQPPVGDLRFKAPQPLQPWTGVRDATEFGPISYQFNLWDPNHQPPNMGEDCLYLNVYTPQIKPSSLLPVMFYIHGGGYLAGSEPYEVENLVSHGDDLTYLFPLKKYLGKVDMSSETFKAINRTCTLWTNFAKYGNPTPTFDENLGVEWKPYTLENQEYLDLGNTLMMDSAPDKEEIELWESVFKQYLPKYSI
;
A
#
# COMPACT_ATOMS: atom_id res chain seq x y z
N MET A 1 17.64 -8.87 -16.95
CA MET A 1 17.31 -10.02 -16.10
C MET A 1 18.21 -10.01 -14.89
N VAL A 2 17.65 -10.25 -13.71
CA VAL A 2 18.35 -10.25 -12.43
C VAL A 2 17.89 -11.45 -11.60
N GLN A 3 18.82 -12.15 -10.95
CA GLN A 3 18.48 -13.35 -10.18
C GLN A 3 18.71 -13.13 -8.69
N VAL A 4 17.78 -13.63 -7.87
CA VAL A 4 17.86 -13.62 -6.41
C VAL A 4 17.56 -15.00 -5.85
N HIS A 5 18.17 -15.30 -4.71
CA HIS A 5 17.92 -16.53 -3.97
C HIS A 5 16.96 -16.24 -2.82
N VAL A 6 15.84 -16.93 -2.80
CA VAL A 6 14.88 -16.96 -1.68
C VAL A 6 14.93 -18.33 -1.02
N THR A 7 14.24 -18.50 0.11
CA THR A 7 14.24 -19.75 0.88
C THR A 7 13.81 -20.95 0.03
N GLU A 8 12.84 -20.76 -0.87
CA GLU A 8 12.24 -21.82 -1.68
C GLU A 8 12.93 -22.04 -3.03
N GLY A 9 13.85 -21.16 -3.47
CA GLY A 9 14.56 -21.33 -4.74
C GLY A 9 15.13 -20.06 -5.36
N ILE A 10 15.43 -20.11 -6.65
CA ILE A 10 15.95 -18.96 -7.41
C ILE A 10 14.80 -18.30 -8.19
N LEU A 11 14.70 -16.98 -8.09
CA LEU A 11 13.81 -16.14 -8.87
C LEU A 11 14.61 -15.34 -9.91
N GLU A 12 14.06 -15.15 -11.09
CA GLU A 12 14.57 -14.24 -12.13
C GLU A 12 13.56 -13.11 -12.36
N GLY A 13 13.95 -11.91 -11.99
CA GLY A 13 13.18 -10.69 -12.22
C GLY A 13 13.82 -9.79 -13.29
N GLU A 14 13.38 -8.55 -13.33
CA GLU A 14 13.81 -7.56 -14.32
C GLU A 14 14.29 -6.26 -13.67
N GLU A 15 15.16 -5.54 -14.39
CA GLU A 15 15.48 -4.15 -14.09
C GLU A 15 14.57 -3.28 -14.94
N VAL A 16 13.84 -2.38 -14.31
CA VAL A 16 12.80 -1.54 -14.91
C VAL A 16 13.24 -0.09 -14.84
N GLN A 17 13.17 0.61 -15.97
CA GLN A 17 13.29 2.07 -16.00
C GLN A 17 11.98 2.69 -15.52
N ASN A 18 12.07 3.57 -14.53
CA ASN A 18 10.93 4.36 -14.10
C ASN A 18 10.71 5.57 -15.03
N GLU A 19 9.52 6.16 -14.95
CA GLU A 19 9.14 7.31 -15.78
C GLU A 19 9.89 8.62 -15.46
N TYR A 20 10.71 8.60 -14.41
CA TYR A 20 11.51 9.71 -13.88
C TYR A 20 13.01 9.57 -14.19
N GLY A 21 13.41 8.58 -14.99
CA GLY A 21 14.81 8.38 -15.42
C GLY A 21 15.69 7.61 -14.43
N GLY A 22 15.13 7.06 -13.35
CA GLY A 22 15.80 6.11 -12.46
C GLY A 22 15.49 4.65 -12.83
N THR A 23 16.15 3.72 -12.16
CA THR A 23 15.86 2.27 -12.29
C THR A 23 15.49 1.65 -10.95
N PHE A 24 14.74 0.56 -11.03
CA PHE A 24 14.44 -0.32 -9.90
C PHE A 24 14.35 -1.77 -10.41
N TYR A 25 14.33 -2.73 -9.51
CA TYR A 25 14.15 -4.15 -9.81
C TYR A 25 12.76 -4.60 -9.43
N SER A 26 12.14 -5.42 -10.27
CA SER A 26 10.82 -6.02 -10.00
C SER A 26 10.89 -7.55 -10.07
N PHE A 27 10.11 -8.18 -9.18
CA PHE A 27 9.86 -9.61 -9.13
C PHE A 27 8.35 -9.79 -8.95
N LYS A 28 7.65 -10.12 -10.03
CA LYS A 28 6.20 -10.30 -10.07
C LYS A 28 5.85 -11.79 -10.04
N GLY A 29 4.63 -12.11 -9.57
CA GLY A 29 4.15 -13.50 -9.59
C GLY A 29 4.98 -14.44 -8.71
N VAL A 30 5.54 -13.94 -7.60
CA VAL A 30 6.32 -14.74 -6.67
C VAL A 30 5.36 -15.54 -5.78
N PRO A 31 5.38 -16.88 -5.81
CA PRO A 31 4.49 -17.69 -4.98
C PRO A 31 4.85 -17.54 -3.50
N TYR A 32 3.86 -17.45 -2.63
CA TYR A 32 4.09 -17.44 -1.17
C TYR A 32 3.41 -18.62 -0.44
N ALA A 33 2.58 -19.39 -1.14
CA ALA A 33 1.91 -20.57 -0.60
C ALA A 33 1.62 -21.59 -1.71
N GLN A 34 1.26 -22.81 -1.33
CA GLN A 34 0.76 -23.79 -2.29
C GLN A 34 -0.56 -23.32 -2.94
N PRO A 35 -0.81 -23.67 -4.22
CA PRO A 35 -2.06 -23.36 -4.88
C PRO A 35 -3.27 -23.88 -4.08
N PRO A 36 -4.24 -23.03 -3.71
CA PRO A 36 -5.40 -23.42 -2.91
C PRO A 36 -6.49 -24.09 -3.77
N VAL A 37 -6.09 -25.07 -4.59
CA VAL A 37 -6.95 -25.80 -5.54
C VAL A 37 -7.31 -27.19 -5.02
N GLY A 38 -8.39 -27.76 -5.56
CA GLY A 38 -8.81 -29.13 -5.25
C GLY A 38 -9.02 -29.32 -3.74
N ASP A 39 -8.30 -30.28 -3.15
CA ASP A 39 -8.39 -30.58 -1.71
C ASP A 39 -7.88 -29.45 -0.80
N LEU A 40 -7.16 -28.45 -1.34
CA LEU A 40 -6.69 -27.29 -0.58
C LEU A 40 -7.69 -26.12 -0.60
N ARG A 41 -8.74 -26.19 -1.41
CA ARG A 41 -9.78 -25.15 -1.44
C ARG A 41 -10.45 -25.04 -0.06
N PHE A 42 -10.65 -23.80 0.39
CA PHE A 42 -11.23 -23.46 1.71
C PHE A 42 -10.40 -23.86 2.93
N LYS A 43 -9.14 -24.27 2.76
CA LYS A 43 -8.20 -24.52 3.87
C LYS A 43 -7.28 -23.31 4.06
N ALA A 44 -6.65 -23.24 5.24
CA ALA A 44 -5.56 -22.29 5.46
C ALA A 44 -4.43 -22.52 4.43
N PRO A 45 -3.77 -21.46 3.94
CA PRO A 45 -2.65 -21.57 3.01
C PRO A 45 -1.57 -22.53 3.54
N GLN A 46 -1.08 -23.41 2.67
CA GLN A 46 -0.03 -24.37 3.04
C GLN A 46 1.35 -23.85 2.61
N PRO A 47 2.42 -24.12 3.38
CA PRO A 47 3.77 -23.70 3.05
C PRO A 47 4.18 -24.15 1.64
N LEU A 48 4.74 -23.22 0.87
CA LEU A 48 5.24 -23.50 -0.46
C LEU A 48 6.36 -24.54 -0.41
N GLN A 49 6.36 -25.46 -1.37
CA GLN A 49 7.45 -26.43 -1.51
C GLN A 49 8.60 -25.79 -2.30
N PRO A 50 9.87 -26.05 -1.92
CA PRO A 50 11.00 -25.58 -2.69
C PRO A 50 10.96 -26.09 -4.14
N TRP A 51 11.45 -25.28 -5.07
CA TRP A 51 11.57 -25.66 -6.48
C TRP A 51 13.03 -25.77 -6.91
N THR A 52 13.26 -26.56 -7.95
CA THR A 52 14.56 -26.65 -8.62
C THR A 52 14.60 -25.74 -9.85
N GLY A 53 15.77 -25.21 -10.15
CA GLY A 53 15.97 -24.31 -11.29
C GLY A 53 15.62 -22.86 -10.98
N VAL A 54 15.42 -22.09 -12.04
CA VAL A 54 15.13 -20.65 -11.97
C VAL A 54 13.65 -20.45 -12.30
N ARG A 55 12.93 -19.78 -11.41
CA ARG A 55 11.53 -19.42 -11.64
C ARG A 55 11.46 -18.01 -12.20
N ASP A 56 10.76 -17.86 -13.31
CA ASP A 56 10.46 -16.56 -13.90
C ASP A 56 9.53 -15.76 -12.98
N ALA A 57 9.96 -14.55 -12.66
CA ALA A 57 9.26 -13.56 -11.85
C ALA A 57 9.14 -12.23 -12.61
N THR A 58 9.03 -12.28 -13.93
CA THR A 58 8.83 -11.09 -14.78
C THR A 58 7.36 -10.82 -15.11
N GLU A 59 6.44 -11.73 -14.77
CA GLU A 59 5.01 -11.62 -15.07
C GLU A 59 4.14 -11.72 -13.80
N PHE A 60 2.98 -11.08 -13.83
CA PHE A 60 2.01 -11.17 -12.73
C PHE A 60 1.39 -12.56 -12.64
N GLY A 61 1.14 -13.00 -11.40
CA GLY A 61 0.35 -14.22 -11.14
C GLY A 61 -1.13 -14.05 -11.50
N PRO A 62 -1.91 -15.15 -11.50
CA PRO A 62 -3.35 -15.09 -11.73
C PRO A 62 -4.08 -14.29 -10.65
N ILE A 63 -5.14 -13.58 -11.06
CA ILE A 63 -6.03 -12.87 -10.16
C ILE A 63 -6.90 -13.88 -9.42
N SER A 64 -7.06 -13.73 -8.11
CA SER A 64 -8.01 -14.57 -7.35
C SER A 64 -9.40 -14.47 -7.98
N TYR A 65 -10.09 -15.61 -8.16
CA TYR A 65 -11.48 -15.59 -8.63
C TYR A 65 -12.32 -14.58 -7.85
N GLN A 66 -12.91 -13.64 -8.57
CA GLN A 66 -13.67 -12.53 -8.01
C GLN A 66 -14.66 -12.00 -9.03
N PHE A 67 -15.55 -11.12 -8.57
CA PHE A 67 -16.44 -10.37 -9.44
C PHE A 67 -15.86 -8.98 -9.71
N ASN A 68 -16.03 -8.49 -10.93
CA ASN A 68 -15.99 -7.04 -11.12
C ASN A 68 -17.22 -6.41 -10.46
N LEU A 69 -17.03 -5.65 -9.38
CA LEU A 69 -18.13 -5.06 -8.60
C LEU A 69 -18.78 -3.84 -9.29
N TRP A 70 -18.18 -3.30 -10.37
CA TRP A 70 -18.66 -2.11 -11.09
C TRP A 70 -19.30 -2.47 -12.42
N ASP A 71 -18.70 -3.43 -13.11
CA ASP A 71 -19.19 -3.92 -14.40
C ASP A 71 -19.24 -5.45 -14.44
N PRO A 72 -20.39 -6.04 -14.09
CA PRO A 72 -20.57 -7.49 -14.13
C PRO A 72 -20.33 -8.12 -15.51
N ASN A 73 -20.37 -7.34 -16.59
CA ASN A 73 -20.15 -7.85 -17.95
C ASN A 73 -18.67 -7.88 -18.34
N HIS A 74 -17.80 -7.22 -17.58
CA HIS A 74 -16.37 -7.14 -17.86
C HIS A 74 -15.55 -7.69 -16.68
N GLN A 75 -15.43 -9.01 -16.60
CA GLN A 75 -14.67 -9.66 -15.53
C GLN A 75 -13.15 -9.45 -15.68
N PRO A 76 -12.37 -9.46 -14.59
CA PRO A 76 -10.92 -9.38 -14.66
C PRO A 76 -10.35 -10.51 -15.52
N PRO A 77 -9.36 -10.23 -16.38
CA PRO A 77 -8.71 -11.27 -17.15
C PRO A 77 -7.80 -12.13 -16.26
N ASN A 78 -7.40 -13.31 -16.74
CA ASN A 78 -6.41 -14.18 -16.09
C ASN A 78 -6.76 -14.54 -14.62
N MET A 79 -8.05 -14.79 -14.33
CA MET A 79 -8.45 -15.29 -13.02
C MET A 79 -8.13 -16.77 -12.84
N GLY A 80 -7.73 -17.14 -11.62
CA GLY A 80 -7.44 -18.52 -11.24
C GLY A 80 -7.55 -18.72 -9.74
N GLU A 81 -7.66 -19.98 -9.33
CA GLU A 81 -7.54 -20.35 -7.92
C GLU A 81 -6.10 -20.52 -7.46
N ASP A 82 -5.21 -20.87 -8.39
CA ASP A 82 -3.78 -20.74 -8.17
C ASP A 82 -3.40 -19.26 -8.26
N CYS A 83 -3.62 -18.52 -7.17
CA CYS A 83 -3.53 -17.06 -7.12
C CYS A 83 -2.76 -16.52 -5.90
N LEU A 84 -2.12 -17.39 -5.11
CA LEU A 84 -1.36 -16.98 -3.91
C LEU A 84 0.05 -16.52 -4.28
N TYR A 85 0.10 -15.37 -4.96
CA TYR A 85 1.29 -14.70 -5.45
C TYR A 85 1.43 -13.30 -4.88
N LEU A 86 2.67 -12.83 -4.74
CA LEU A 86 3.00 -11.46 -4.40
C LEU A 86 3.98 -10.86 -5.41
N ASN A 87 4.11 -9.54 -5.38
CA ASN A 87 5.07 -8.80 -6.18
C ASN A 87 6.02 -8.05 -5.26
N VAL A 88 7.30 -7.99 -5.64
CA VAL A 88 8.37 -7.31 -4.90
C VAL A 88 9.04 -6.30 -5.81
N TYR A 89 9.20 -5.09 -5.30
CA TYR A 89 9.90 -4.00 -5.98
C TYR A 89 11.01 -3.50 -5.06
N THR A 90 12.22 -3.34 -5.59
CA THR A 90 13.36 -2.85 -4.80
C THR A 90 14.27 -1.96 -5.63
N PRO A 91 14.79 -0.84 -5.09
CA PRO A 91 15.77 -0.03 -5.80
C PRO A 91 17.13 -0.74 -5.92
N GLN A 92 17.42 -1.72 -5.04
CA GLN A 92 18.74 -2.38 -4.96
C GLN A 92 18.60 -3.84 -4.54
N ILE A 93 19.30 -4.75 -5.24
CA ILE A 93 19.31 -6.19 -4.91
C ILE A 93 20.17 -6.49 -3.67
N LYS A 94 21.27 -5.74 -3.50
CA LYS A 94 22.23 -5.91 -2.39
C LYS A 94 22.54 -4.55 -1.78
N PRO A 95 21.59 -3.94 -1.06
CA PRO A 95 21.84 -2.66 -0.41
C PRO A 95 22.90 -2.82 0.68
N SER A 96 23.69 -1.76 0.92
CA SER A 96 24.72 -1.75 1.98
C SER A 96 24.14 -1.72 3.39
N SER A 97 22.87 -1.33 3.52
CA SER A 97 22.07 -1.35 4.75
C SER A 97 20.66 -1.87 4.47
N LEU A 98 19.94 -2.30 5.51
CA LEU A 98 18.54 -2.72 5.36
C LEU A 98 17.68 -1.56 4.87
N LEU A 99 16.81 -1.85 3.91
CA LEU A 99 15.82 -0.90 3.41
C LEU A 99 14.50 -1.04 4.18
N PRO A 100 13.76 0.06 4.40
CA PRO A 100 12.39 -0.03 4.90
C PRO A 100 11.51 -0.78 3.91
N VAL A 101 10.61 -1.62 4.40
CA VAL A 101 9.68 -2.40 3.57
C VAL A 101 8.27 -1.87 3.80
N MET A 102 7.59 -1.50 2.71
CA MET A 102 6.15 -1.21 2.72
C MET A 102 5.43 -2.42 2.15
N PHE A 103 4.39 -2.89 2.84
CA PHE A 103 3.58 -4.04 2.43
C PHE A 103 2.16 -3.57 2.19
N TYR A 104 1.69 -3.69 0.95
CA TYR A 104 0.35 -3.26 0.54
C TYR A 104 -0.61 -4.44 0.48
N ILE A 105 -1.77 -4.27 1.09
CA ILE A 105 -2.90 -5.20 1.00
C ILE A 105 -4.01 -4.45 0.28
N HIS A 106 -4.40 -4.94 -0.89
CA HIS A 106 -5.43 -4.29 -1.69
C HIS A 106 -6.77 -4.23 -0.95
N GLY A 107 -7.57 -3.20 -1.26
CA GLY A 107 -8.97 -3.12 -0.85
C GLY A 107 -9.85 -4.16 -1.59
N GLY A 108 -11.17 -3.98 -1.54
CA GLY A 108 -12.10 -4.84 -2.29
C GLY A 108 -13.26 -5.41 -1.48
N GLY A 109 -13.41 -5.00 -0.22
CA GLY A 109 -14.49 -5.47 0.66
C GLY A 109 -14.52 -6.99 0.84
N TYR A 110 -13.36 -7.66 0.72
CA TYR A 110 -13.20 -9.12 0.73
C TYR A 110 -13.88 -9.86 -0.44
N LEU A 111 -14.34 -9.15 -1.47
CA LEU A 111 -15.04 -9.71 -2.63
C LEU A 111 -14.23 -9.57 -3.94
N ALA A 112 -13.33 -8.59 -4.00
CA ALA A 112 -12.52 -8.28 -5.18
C ALA A 112 -11.16 -7.67 -4.76
N GLY A 113 -10.38 -7.22 -5.75
CA GLY A 113 -9.07 -6.58 -5.60
C GLY A 113 -7.90 -7.45 -6.06
N SER A 114 -6.92 -6.80 -6.70
CA SER A 114 -5.66 -7.40 -7.16
C SER A 114 -4.68 -6.30 -7.55
N GLU A 115 -3.38 -6.59 -7.55
CA GLU A 115 -2.45 -5.87 -8.43
C GLU A 115 -2.40 -6.62 -9.78
N PRO A 116 -2.35 -5.95 -10.95
CA PRO A 116 -2.46 -4.50 -11.19
C PRO A 116 -3.91 -3.98 -11.26
N TYR A 117 -4.91 -4.85 -11.04
CA TYR A 117 -6.34 -4.52 -11.18
C TYR A 117 -6.94 -4.00 -9.89
N GLU A 118 -6.71 -2.71 -9.63
CA GLU A 118 -7.37 -2.07 -8.50
C GLU A 118 -8.84 -1.77 -8.77
N VAL A 119 -9.60 -2.05 -7.73
CA VAL A 119 -11.02 -1.77 -7.55
C VAL A 119 -11.22 -0.25 -7.53
N GLU A 120 -12.16 0.25 -8.35
CA GLU A 120 -12.52 1.67 -8.35
C GLU A 120 -13.41 2.04 -7.16
N ASN A 121 -13.21 3.20 -6.54
CA ASN A 121 -14.21 3.83 -5.65
C ASN A 121 -14.70 2.97 -4.45
N LEU A 122 -13.79 2.39 -3.66
CA LEU A 122 -14.14 1.99 -2.30
C LEU A 122 -13.99 3.16 -1.32
N VAL A 123 -14.73 3.07 -0.21
CA VAL A 123 -14.90 4.12 0.80
C VAL A 123 -13.56 4.61 1.37
N SER A 124 -13.49 5.92 1.62
CA SER A 124 -12.35 6.83 1.76
C SER A 124 -11.45 6.66 3.00
N HIS A 125 -10.74 5.54 3.10
CA HIS A 125 -9.56 5.42 3.97
C HIS A 125 -8.36 4.93 3.17
N GLY A 126 -7.88 5.76 2.25
CA GLY A 126 -6.75 5.40 1.39
C GLY A 126 -6.22 6.53 0.51
N ASP A 127 -6.58 7.79 0.77
CA ASP A 127 -6.11 8.95 0.01
C ASP A 127 -4.57 9.05 0.05
N ASP A 128 -3.97 8.64 1.16
CA ASP A 128 -2.53 8.56 1.36
C ASP A 128 -1.85 7.47 0.53
N LEU A 129 -2.56 6.41 0.15
CA LEU A 129 -2.01 5.30 -0.65
C LEU A 129 -1.52 5.77 -2.01
N THR A 130 -2.16 6.80 -2.59
CA THR A 130 -1.74 7.38 -3.87
C THR A 130 -0.38 8.07 -3.80
N TYR A 131 0.06 8.45 -2.60
CA TYR A 131 1.39 9.02 -2.36
C TYR A 131 2.46 7.94 -2.14
N LEU A 132 2.07 6.76 -1.67
CA LEU A 132 3.00 5.68 -1.32
C LEU A 132 3.15 4.64 -2.43
N PHE A 133 2.06 4.37 -3.16
CA PHE A 133 1.98 3.33 -4.18
C PHE A 133 1.55 3.95 -5.52
N PRO A 134 2.13 3.49 -6.64
CA PRO A 134 1.80 4.02 -7.96
C PRO A 134 0.44 3.48 -8.42
N LEU A 135 -0.65 4.10 -7.96
CA LEU A 135 -2.00 3.79 -8.39
C LEU A 135 -2.25 4.46 -9.76
N LYS A 136 -1.52 3.98 -10.78
CA LYS A 136 -1.38 4.57 -12.14
C LYS A 136 -2.72 4.82 -12.86
N LYS A 137 -3.78 4.15 -12.43
CA LYS A 137 -5.13 4.36 -12.95
C LYS A 137 -5.70 5.74 -12.58
N TYR A 138 -5.29 6.29 -11.45
CA TYR A 138 -5.75 7.59 -10.95
C TYR A 138 -4.79 8.73 -11.26
N LEU A 139 -3.48 8.43 -11.27
CA LEU A 139 -2.44 9.43 -11.47
C LEU A 139 -1.61 9.07 -12.70
N GLY A 140 -1.66 9.94 -13.71
CA GLY A 140 -0.66 9.95 -14.78
C GLY A 140 0.71 10.39 -14.26
N LYS A 141 1.67 10.59 -15.18
CA LYS A 141 3.00 11.08 -14.82
C LYS A 141 2.90 12.42 -14.05
N VAL A 142 3.33 12.42 -12.78
CA VAL A 142 3.34 13.61 -11.93
C VAL A 142 4.59 14.43 -12.23
N ASP A 143 4.46 15.75 -12.41
CA ASP A 143 5.61 16.65 -12.55
C ASP A 143 6.41 16.71 -11.24
N MET A 144 7.72 16.42 -11.30
CA MET A 144 8.60 16.41 -10.12
C MET A 144 8.76 17.78 -9.44
N SER A 145 8.40 18.87 -10.11
CA SER A 145 8.40 20.22 -9.55
C SER A 145 7.08 20.62 -8.88
N SER A 146 6.02 19.81 -9.02
CA SER A 146 4.68 20.10 -8.54
C SER A 146 4.52 19.97 -7.02
N GLU A 147 3.50 20.62 -6.47
CA GLU A 147 3.07 20.43 -5.07
C GLU A 147 2.66 18.97 -4.78
N THR A 148 2.08 18.28 -5.78
CA THR A 148 1.76 16.85 -5.68
C THR A 148 3.00 16.01 -5.46
N PHE A 149 4.09 16.25 -6.21
CA PHE A 149 5.33 15.52 -6.01
C PHE A 149 5.97 15.82 -4.65
N LYS A 150 5.86 17.07 -4.16
CA LYS A 150 6.27 17.40 -2.80
C LYS A 150 5.47 16.64 -1.74
N ALA A 151 4.15 16.47 -1.94
CA ALA A 151 3.32 15.65 -1.04
C ALA A 151 3.72 14.17 -1.06
N ILE A 152 3.97 13.60 -2.25
CA ILE A 152 4.52 12.25 -2.44
C ILE A 152 5.83 12.09 -1.66
N ASN A 153 6.79 13.01 -1.88
CA ASN A 153 8.10 12.94 -1.25
C ASN A 153 8.00 13.02 0.28
N ARG A 154 7.20 13.97 0.81
CA ARG A 154 6.99 14.11 2.26
C ARG A 154 6.35 12.87 2.88
N THR A 155 5.30 12.33 2.25
CA THR A 155 4.60 11.13 2.73
C THR A 155 5.54 9.91 2.72
N CYS A 156 6.25 9.67 1.62
CA CYS A 156 7.27 8.61 1.57
C CYS A 156 8.34 8.78 2.66
N THR A 157 8.82 10.00 2.92
CA THR A 157 9.80 10.26 4.00
C THR A 157 9.22 9.91 5.37
N LEU A 158 8.00 10.37 5.69
CA LEU A 158 7.36 10.11 6.98
C LEU A 158 7.17 8.60 7.23
N TRP A 159 6.66 7.86 6.25
CA TRP A 159 6.42 6.41 6.39
C TRP A 159 7.73 5.62 6.43
N THR A 160 8.72 5.99 5.61
CA THR A 160 10.03 5.31 5.65
C THR A 160 10.80 5.59 6.93
N ASN A 161 10.69 6.79 7.50
CA ASN A 161 11.24 7.09 8.82
C ASN A 161 10.55 6.28 9.92
N PHE A 162 9.21 6.22 9.91
CA PHE A 162 8.47 5.39 10.85
C PHE A 162 8.89 3.91 10.76
N ALA A 163 8.98 3.35 9.56
CA ALA A 163 9.43 1.97 9.36
C ALA A 163 10.86 1.71 9.87
N LYS A 164 11.76 2.70 9.80
CA LYS A 164 13.15 2.58 10.27
C LYS A 164 13.31 2.80 11.78
N TYR A 165 12.55 3.73 12.35
CA TYR A 165 12.84 4.32 13.66
C TYR A 165 11.66 4.26 14.65
N GLY A 166 10.47 3.86 14.21
CA GLY A 166 9.23 3.94 14.99
C GLY A 166 8.74 5.38 15.23
N ASN A 167 9.37 6.38 14.58
CA ASN A 167 9.03 7.79 14.66
C ASN A 167 9.08 8.39 13.23
N PRO A 168 8.01 9.02 12.72
CA PRO A 168 7.98 9.64 11.39
C PRO A 168 8.94 10.85 11.23
N THR A 169 9.25 11.53 12.33
CA THR A 169 10.15 12.70 12.39
C THR A 169 11.22 12.47 13.47
N PRO A 170 12.13 11.51 13.27
CA PRO A 170 13.10 11.07 14.30
C PRO A 170 14.17 12.13 14.60
N THR A 171 14.46 12.98 13.62
CA THR A 171 15.36 14.13 13.68
C THR A 171 14.73 15.27 12.89
N PHE A 172 15.12 16.51 13.17
CA PHE A 172 14.64 17.65 12.39
C PHE A 172 15.04 17.51 10.91
N ASP A 173 14.05 17.65 10.03
CA ASP A 173 14.19 17.61 8.58
C ASP A 173 13.55 18.89 8.03
N GLU A 174 14.36 19.74 7.39
CA GLU A 174 13.90 21.01 6.80
C GLU A 174 12.83 20.80 5.71
N ASN A 175 12.82 19.66 5.03
CA ASN A 175 11.81 19.33 4.02
C ASN A 175 10.46 18.96 4.65
N LEU A 176 10.45 18.48 5.89
CA LEU A 176 9.22 18.22 6.63
C LEU A 176 8.77 19.45 7.42
N GLY A 177 9.72 20.17 8.02
CA GLY A 177 9.47 21.41 8.77
C GLY A 177 8.61 21.24 10.03
N VAL A 178 8.37 20.00 10.47
CA VAL A 178 7.45 19.66 11.55
C VAL A 178 8.02 18.51 12.40
N GLU A 179 7.66 18.50 13.68
CA GLU A 179 7.80 17.33 14.55
C GLU A 179 6.42 16.70 14.71
N TRP A 180 6.24 15.47 14.22
CA TRP A 180 4.98 14.74 14.34
C TRP A 180 4.87 14.13 15.73
N LYS A 181 3.97 14.69 16.55
CA LYS A 181 3.69 14.19 17.89
C LYS A 181 2.67 13.03 17.89
N PRO A 182 2.81 12.05 18.79
CA PRO A 182 1.81 11.00 18.94
C PRO A 182 0.45 11.55 19.36
N TYR A 183 -0.62 10.93 18.84
CA TYR A 183 -1.98 11.22 19.28
C TYR A 183 -2.18 10.83 20.76
N THR A 184 -2.91 11.66 21.51
CA THR A 184 -3.37 11.35 22.87
C THR A 184 -4.86 11.70 22.99
N LEU A 185 -5.60 11.03 23.88
CA LEU A 185 -7.03 11.35 24.11
C LEU A 185 -7.25 12.74 24.70
N GLU A 186 -6.24 13.28 25.40
CA GLU A 186 -6.28 14.60 26.02
C GLU A 186 -6.08 15.72 24.99
N ASN A 187 -5.00 15.65 24.21
CA ASN A 187 -4.67 16.72 23.27
C ASN A 187 -5.29 16.51 21.88
N GLN A 188 -5.61 15.27 21.51
CA GLN A 188 -6.15 14.89 20.21
C GLN A 188 -5.32 15.44 19.03
N GLU A 189 -4.00 15.43 19.18
CA GLU A 189 -3.04 15.98 18.20
C GLU A 189 -3.00 15.13 16.92
N TYR A 190 -3.08 15.78 15.77
CA TYR A 190 -2.92 15.15 14.45
C TYR A 190 -1.99 15.98 13.57
N LEU A 191 -1.43 15.35 12.54
CA LEU A 191 -0.64 16.02 11.53
C LEU A 191 -1.52 16.34 10.32
N ASP A 192 -1.65 17.62 9.98
CA ASP A 192 -2.24 18.06 8.72
C ASP A 192 -1.23 17.89 7.58
N LEU A 193 -1.62 17.13 6.55
CA LEU A 193 -0.84 16.84 5.34
C LEU A 193 -1.12 17.83 4.20
N GLY A 194 -1.46 19.08 4.51
CA GLY A 194 -1.67 20.14 3.53
C GLY A 194 -0.40 20.60 2.77
N ASN A 195 -0.49 21.78 2.15
CA ASN A 195 0.64 22.38 1.42
C ASN A 195 1.88 22.55 2.32
N THR A 196 1.66 22.82 3.61
CA THR A 196 2.69 22.82 4.66
C THR A 196 2.25 21.84 5.73
N LEU A 197 3.19 21.04 6.24
CA LEU A 197 2.88 20.11 7.31
C LEU A 197 2.76 20.87 8.63
N MET A 198 1.66 20.64 9.36
CA MET A 198 1.41 21.33 10.63
C MET A 198 0.74 20.40 11.63
N MET A 199 1.16 20.48 12.89
CA MET A 199 0.43 19.84 13.97
C MET A 199 -0.80 20.68 14.31
N ASP A 200 -1.95 20.02 14.41
CA ASP A 200 -3.19 20.61 14.91
C ASP A 200 -3.84 19.65 15.92
N SER A 201 -4.99 20.02 16.47
CA SER A 201 -5.66 19.30 17.55
C SER A 201 -7.17 19.34 17.38
N ALA A 202 -7.85 18.31 17.90
CA ALA A 202 -9.31 18.19 17.83
C ALA A 202 -9.82 18.30 16.37
N PRO A 203 -9.51 17.30 15.52
CA PRO A 203 -9.90 17.32 14.11
C PRO A 203 -11.41 17.52 13.98
N ASP A 204 -11.82 18.42 13.08
CA ASP A 204 -13.22 18.74 12.79
C ASP A 204 -14.06 19.06 14.03
N LYS A 205 -13.45 19.69 15.05
CA LYS A 205 -14.08 19.97 16.36
C LYS A 205 -15.48 20.55 16.27
N GLU A 206 -15.68 21.57 15.43
CA GLU A 206 -16.98 22.23 15.30
C GLU A 206 -18.05 21.28 14.75
N GLU A 207 -17.69 20.40 13.82
CA GLU A 207 -18.61 19.40 13.27
C GLU A 207 -18.91 18.31 14.30
N ILE A 208 -17.90 17.84 15.02
CA ILE A 208 -18.08 16.87 16.11
C ILE A 208 -19.01 17.46 17.19
N GLU A 209 -18.78 18.69 17.62
CA GLU A 209 -19.61 19.38 18.62
C GLU A 209 -21.06 19.56 18.12
N LEU A 210 -21.25 19.88 16.84
CA LEU A 210 -22.56 19.94 16.22
C LEU A 210 -23.27 18.59 16.31
N TRP A 211 -22.65 17.50 15.87
CA TRP A 211 -23.26 16.18 15.90
C TRP A 211 -23.53 15.72 17.33
N GLU A 212 -22.60 15.92 18.25
CA GLU A 212 -22.79 15.66 19.69
C GLU A 212 -24.00 16.40 20.26
N SER A 213 -24.21 17.66 19.86
CA SER A 213 -25.38 18.43 20.28
C SER A 213 -26.69 17.83 19.76
N VAL A 214 -26.71 17.35 18.51
CA VAL A 214 -27.86 16.68 17.89
C VAL A 214 -28.15 15.35 18.60
N PHE A 215 -27.12 14.55 18.90
CA PHE A 215 -27.29 13.30 19.65
C PHE A 215 -27.83 13.57 21.05
N LYS A 216 -27.31 14.57 21.77
CA LYS A 216 -27.80 14.93 23.10
C LYS A 216 -29.25 15.39 23.09
N GLN A 217 -29.65 16.16 22.09
CA GLN A 217 -31.01 16.69 21.98
C GLN A 217 -32.04 15.63 21.57
N TYR A 218 -31.73 14.80 20.57
CA TYR A 218 -32.72 13.93 19.93
C TYR A 218 -32.51 12.44 20.22
N LEU A 219 -31.31 12.02 20.61
CA LEU A 219 -30.91 10.63 20.81
C LEU A 219 -30.05 10.42 22.08
N PRO A 220 -30.48 10.90 23.27
CA PRO A 220 -29.63 10.97 24.48
C PRO A 220 -29.15 9.62 25.01
N LYS A 221 -29.76 8.50 24.57
CA LYS A 221 -29.29 7.15 24.92
C LYS A 221 -28.03 6.71 24.16
N TYR A 222 -27.63 7.47 23.13
CA TYR A 222 -26.45 7.20 22.30
C TYR A 222 -25.38 8.31 22.38
N SER A 223 -25.62 9.38 23.13
CA SER A 223 -24.59 10.40 23.39
C SER A 223 -23.53 9.85 24.34
N ILE A 224 -22.26 10.14 24.06
CA ILE A 224 -21.09 9.74 24.86
C ILE A 224 -20.92 10.67 26.06
#